data_AF-A0A1H2SLP4-F1
#
_entry.id   AF-A0A1H2SLP4-F1
#
_cell.length_a   1.000
_cell.length_b   1.000
_cell.length_c   1.000
_cell.angle_alpha   90.00
_cell.angle_beta   90.00
_cell.angle_gamma   90.00
#
_symmetry.space_group_name_H-M   'P 1'
#
loop_
_entity.id
_entity.type
_entity.pdbx_description
1 polymer ?
#
loop_
_entity_poly.entity_id
_entity_poly.type
_entity_poly.pdbx_seq_one_letter_code
_entity_poly.pdbx_strand_id
1 'polypeptide(L)'
;MTKDAISWHPADVRAAVSKAGSTLAKIAEDAGLHVSTAQQALKRPCYAGEQAIAQFLGVPAHHIWPGRYDSAGLPKHPRIRKQLNADNSAVECQKEMAA
;
A
#
# COMPACT_ATOMS: atom_id res chain seq x y z
N MET A 1 26.87 5.06 -7.09
CA MET A 1 26.09 3.89 -6.62
C MET A 1 24.73 4.39 -6.14
N THR A 2 23.69 4.28 -6.96
CA THR A 2 22.33 4.74 -6.61
C THR A 2 21.69 3.76 -5.64
N LYS A 3 21.09 4.31 -4.58
CA LYS A 3 20.48 3.56 -3.47
C LYS A 3 19.09 3.08 -3.91
N ASP A 4 19.05 2.28 -4.98
CA ASP A 4 17.84 1.59 -5.42
C ASP A 4 17.62 0.43 -4.45
N ALA A 5 17.00 0.72 -3.31
CA ALA A 5 16.59 -0.31 -2.37
C ALA A 5 15.77 -1.36 -3.13
N ILE A 6 16.17 -2.63 -2.99
CA ILE A 6 15.65 -3.74 -3.77
C ILE A 6 14.17 -3.91 -3.42
N SER A 7 13.29 -3.63 -4.39
CA SER A 7 11.87 -3.95 -4.28
C SER A 7 11.69 -5.46 -4.16
N TRP A 8 10.75 -5.91 -3.33
CA TRP A 8 10.41 -7.33 -3.26
C TRP A 8 9.99 -7.82 -4.64
N HIS A 9 10.40 -9.05 -4.98
CA HIS A 9 9.97 -9.64 -6.23
C HIS A 9 8.45 -9.94 -6.14
N PRO A 10 7.67 -9.77 -7.23
CA PRO A 10 6.25 -10.09 -7.23
C PRO A 10 5.92 -11.51 -6.74
N ALA A 11 6.81 -12.47 -7.02
CA ALA A 11 6.69 -13.83 -6.54
C ALA A 11 6.89 -13.95 -5.03
N ASP A 12 7.80 -13.17 -4.43
CA ASP A 12 8.06 -13.18 -2.99
C ASP A 12 6.87 -12.60 -2.23
N VAL A 13 6.27 -11.52 -2.74
CA VAL A 13 5.04 -10.96 -2.16
C VAL A 13 3.91 -11.98 -2.21
N ARG A 14 3.73 -12.68 -3.35
CA ARG A 14 2.75 -13.77 -3.47
C ARG A 14 3.04 -14.90 -2.49
N ALA A 15 4.29 -15.32 -2.38
CA ALA A 15 4.71 -16.37 -1.46
C ALA A 15 4.48 -15.97 -0.01
N ALA A 16 4.74 -14.72 0.37
CA ALA A 16 4.48 -14.19 1.71
C ALA A 16 2.98 -14.21 2.02
N VAL A 17 2.14 -13.77 1.07
CA VAL A 17 0.67 -13.82 1.20
C VAL A 17 0.17 -15.27 1.35
N SER A 18 0.68 -16.19 0.52
CA SER A 18 0.34 -17.62 0.61
C SER A 18 0.81 -18.25 1.93
N LYS A 19 2.00 -17.89 2.41
CA LYS A 19 2.53 -18.37 3.71
C LYS A 19 1.72 -17.87 4.89
N ALA A 20 1.15 -16.68 4.79
CA ALA A 20 0.19 -16.13 5.75
C ALA A 20 -1.23 -16.74 5.61
N GLY A 21 -1.43 -17.70 4.71
CA GLY A 21 -2.68 -18.46 4.58
C GLY A 21 -3.82 -17.72 3.87
N SER A 22 -3.52 -16.69 3.07
CA SER A 22 -4.52 -15.93 2.32
C SER A 22 -4.19 -15.85 0.84
N THR A 23 -5.07 -15.20 0.08
CA THR A 23 -4.91 -14.94 -1.35
C THR A 23 -5.11 -13.45 -1.63
N LEU A 24 -4.54 -12.98 -2.74
CA LEU A 24 -4.76 -11.59 -3.19
C LEU A 24 -6.23 -11.26 -3.42
N ALA A 25 -7.04 -12.25 -3.80
CA ALA A 25 -8.48 -12.08 -3.97
C ALA A 25 -9.16 -11.81 -2.63
N LYS A 26 -8.87 -12.64 -1.62
CA LYS A 26 -9.41 -12.46 -0.27
C LYS A 26 -8.99 -11.15 0.37
N ILE A 27 -7.73 -10.73 0.18
CA ILE A 27 -7.23 -9.43 0.65
C ILE A 27 -7.98 -8.28 -0.05
N ALA A 28 -8.25 -8.40 -1.35
CA ALA A 28 -9.01 -7.39 -2.07
C ALA A 28 -10.46 -7.29 -1.57
N GLU A 29 -11.12 -8.43 -1.38
CA GLU A 29 -12.49 -8.51 -0.84
C GLU A 29 -12.59 -7.89 0.57
N ASP A 30 -11.64 -8.22 1.46
CA ASP A 30 -11.58 -7.67 2.82
C ASP A 30 -11.36 -6.15 2.82
N ALA A 31 -10.57 -5.65 1.86
CA ALA A 31 -10.35 -4.22 1.66
C ALA A 31 -11.47 -3.52 0.85
N GLY A 32 -12.51 -4.24 0.40
CA GLY A 32 -13.56 -3.69 -0.48
C GLY A 32 -13.06 -3.26 -1.86
N LEU A 33 -11.94 -3.83 -2.32
CA LEU A 33 -11.31 -3.55 -3.61
C LEU A 33 -11.59 -4.66 -4.62
N HIS A 34 -11.50 -4.31 -5.90
CA HIS A 34 -11.54 -5.31 -6.96
C HIS A 34 -10.27 -6.18 -6.95
N VAL A 35 -10.43 -7.49 -7.13
CA VAL A 35 -9.31 -8.46 -7.13
C VAL A 35 -8.21 -8.08 -8.13
N SER A 36 -8.59 -7.55 -9.30
CA SER A 36 -7.59 -7.10 -10.28
C SER A 36 -6.72 -5.97 -9.74
N THR A 37 -7.24 -5.10 -8.88
CA THR A 37 -6.47 -4.01 -8.25
C THR A 37 -5.34 -4.54 -7.38
N ALA A 38 -5.62 -5.54 -6.53
CA ALA A 38 -4.61 -6.19 -5.70
C ALA A 38 -3.57 -6.95 -6.55
N GLN A 39 -3.98 -7.57 -7.66
CA GLN A 39 -3.05 -8.22 -8.58
C GLN A 39 -2.18 -7.22 -9.36
N GLN A 40 -2.75 -6.08 -9.77
CA GLN A 40 -2.03 -5.02 -10.47
C GLN A 40 -1.01 -4.34 -9.55
N ALA A 41 -1.24 -4.27 -8.24
CA ALA A 41 -0.28 -3.71 -7.27
C ALA A 41 1.11 -4.34 -7.36
N LEU A 42 1.21 -5.62 -7.73
CA LEU A 42 2.49 -6.30 -7.92
C LEU A 42 3.27 -5.79 -9.15
N LYS A 43 2.58 -5.34 -10.20
CA LYS A 43 3.16 -4.97 -11.49
C LYS A 43 3.25 -3.46 -11.71
N ARG A 44 2.27 -2.71 -11.20
CA ARG A 44 2.08 -1.28 -11.41
C ARG A 44 1.87 -0.61 -10.04
N PRO A 45 2.28 0.67 -9.89
CA PRO A 45 1.96 1.44 -8.69
C PRO A 45 0.46 1.55 -8.49
N CYS A 46 -0.06 0.89 -7.46
CA CYS A 46 -1.48 0.92 -7.11
C CYS A 46 -1.61 1.08 -5.61
N TYR A 47 -1.75 2.32 -5.16
CA TYR A 47 -1.72 2.66 -3.74
C TYR A 47 -2.71 1.83 -2.90
N ALA A 48 -3.98 1.75 -3.30
CA ALA A 48 -4.98 0.99 -2.54
C ALA A 48 -4.63 -0.51 -2.39
N GLY A 49 -4.17 -1.14 -3.47
CA GLY A 49 -3.77 -2.55 -3.44
C GLY A 49 -2.47 -2.79 -2.66
N GLU A 50 -1.51 -1.88 -2.76
CA GLU A 50 -0.27 -1.92 -1.99
C GLU A 50 -0.54 -1.78 -0.49
N GLN A 51 -1.42 -0.85 -0.10
CA GLN A 51 -1.82 -0.67 1.30
C GLN A 51 -2.56 -1.90 1.84
N ALA A 52 -3.49 -2.49 1.08
CA ALA A 52 -4.19 -3.70 1.50
C ALA A 52 -3.23 -4.87 1.74
N ILE A 53 -2.26 -5.08 0.84
CA ILE A 53 -1.23 -6.13 1.00
C ILE A 53 -0.31 -5.81 2.18
N ALA A 54 0.12 -4.56 2.34
CA ALA A 54 0.97 -4.12 3.44
C ALA A 54 0.30 -4.31 4.81
N GLN A 55 -0.97 -3.92 4.93
CA GLN A 55 -1.77 -4.13 6.14
C GLN A 55 -1.93 -5.61 6.45
N PHE A 56 -2.24 -6.43 5.45
CA PHE A 56 -2.36 -7.88 5.63
C PHE A 56 -1.06 -8.55 6.10
N LEU A 57 0.09 -8.14 5.53
CA LEU A 57 1.39 -8.68 5.91
C LEU A 57 1.94 -8.05 7.21
N GLY A 58 1.34 -6.97 7.72
CA GLY A 58 1.87 -6.20 8.84
C GLY A 58 3.20 -5.52 8.54
N VAL A 59 3.54 -5.34 7.26
CA VAL A 59 4.79 -4.73 6.79
C VAL A 59 4.44 -3.43 6.07
N PRO A 60 5.09 -2.31 6.39
CA PRO A 60 4.77 -1.05 5.73
C PRO A 60 5.05 -1.11 4.22
N ALA A 61 4.17 -0.50 3.41
CA ALA A 61 4.25 -0.59 1.95
C ALA A 61 5.58 -0.06 1.37
N HIS A 62 6.22 0.91 2.02
CA HIS A 62 7.53 1.42 1.62
C HIS A 62 8.66 0.40 1.79
N HIS A 63 8.50 -0.61 2.64
CA HIS A 63 9.50 -1.67 2.82
C HIS A 63 9.41 -2.71 1.71
N ILE A 64 8.18 -2.99 1.23
CA ILE A 64 7.94 -3.89 0.10
C ILE A 64 8.32 -3.21 -1.22
N TRP A 65 7.95 -1.94 -1.39
CA TRP A 65 8.15 -1.13 -2.60
C TRP A 65 8.89 0.18 -2.32
N PRO A 66 10.17 0.17 -1.90
CA PRO A 66 10.91 1.37 -1.51
C PRO A 66 11.05 2.41 -2.64
N GLY A 67 11.02 1.99 -3.90
CA GLY A 67 11.03 2.90 -5.05
C GLY A 67 9.76 3.75 -5.17
N ARG A 68 8.61 3.24 -4.73
CA ARG A 68 7.28 3.87 -4.92
C ARG A 68 6.92 4.88 -3.82
N TYR A 69 7.58 4.77 -2.67
CA TYR A 69 7.34 5.60 -1.49
C TYR A 69 8.53 6.51 -1.20
N ASP A 70 8.30 7.62 -0.50
CA ASP A 70 9.34 8.48 0.06
C ASP A 70 9.84 7.95 1.42
N SER A 71 10.84 8.64 1.99
CA SER A 71 11.39 8.30 3.31
C SER A 71 10.41 8.49 4.46
N ALA A 72 9.31 9.22 4.23
CA ALA A 72 8.22 9.39 5.19
C ALA A 72 7.14 8.29 5.05
N GLY A 73 7.32 7.33 4.12
CA GLY A 73 6.36 6.25 3.87
C GLY A 73 5.15 6.67 3.06
N LEU A 74 5.18 7.85 2.43
CA LEU A 74 4.11 8.37 1.58
C LEU A 74 4.39 8.06 0.11
N PRO A 75 3.35 7.80 -0.71
CA PRO A 75 3.53 7.51 -2.12
C PRO A 75 4.06 8.73 -2.87
N LYS A 76 5.01 8.52 -3.80
CA LYS A 76 5.60 9.58 -4.64
C LYS A 76 4.64 10.08 -5.73
N HIS A 77 3.54 9.39 -6.00
CA HIS A 77 2.62 9.75 -7.08
C HIS A 77 1.78 10.98 -6.69
N PRO A 78 1.82 12.09 -7.45
CA PRO A 78 1.29 13.39 -7.03
C PRO A 78 -0.23 13.39 -6.81
N ARG A 79 -1.00 12.65 -7.63
CA ARG A 79 -2.45 12.54 -7.45
C ARG A 79 -2.83 11.88 -6.13
N ILE A 80 -2.14 10.79 -5.78
CA ILE A 80 -2.42 10.04 -4.55
C ILE A 80 -2.00 10.88 -3.34
N ARG A 81 -0.85 11.56 -3.42
CA ARG A 81 -0.38 12.42 -2.34
C ARG A 81 -1.34 13.58 -2.05
N LYS A 82 -1.89 14.23 -3.08
CA LYS A 82 -2.91 15.26 -2.91
C LYS A 82 -4.18 14.70 -2.24
N GLN A 83 -4.61 13.51 -2.65
CA GLN A 83 -5.76 12.84 -2.08
C GLN A 83 -5.56 12.50 -0.60
N LEU A 84 -4.42 11.90 -0.24
CA LEU A 84 -4.09 11.57 1.15
C LEU A 84 -3.99 12.80 2.05
N ASN A 85 -3.43 13.89 1.55
CA ASN A 85 -3.37 15.13 2.32
C ASN A 85 -4.76 15.70 2.60
N ALA A 86 -5.69 15.59 1.63
CA ALA A 86 -7.08 16.00 1.82
C ALA A 86 -7.78 15.12 2.86
N ASP A 87 -7.60 13.80 2.77
CA ASP A 87 -8.18 12.84 3.71
C ASP A 87 -7.64 13.07 5.14
N ASN A 88 -6.34 13.26 5.29
CA ASN A 88 -5.72 13.56 6.60
C ASN A 88 -6.19 14.89 7.20
N SER A 89 -6.39 15.93 6.39
CA SER A 89 -6.93 17.21 6.87
C SER A 89 -8.38 17.10 7.37
N ALA A 90 -9.18 16.22 6.77
CA ALA A 90 -10.54 15.95 7.21
C ALA A 90 -10.57 15.20 8.56
N VAL A 91 -9.64 14.27 8.78
CA VAL A 91 -9.50 13.53 10.04
C VAL A 91 -9.04 14.44 11.19
N GLU A 92 -8.12 15.38 10.94
CA GLU A 92 -7.65 16.34 11.95
C GLU A 92 -8.80 17.26 12.41
N CYS A 93 -9.61 17.76 11.46
CA CYS A 93 -10.77 18.61 11.75
C CYS A 93 -11.86 17.87 12.55
N GLN A 94 -12.00 16.55 12.37
CA GLN A 94 -12.92 15.73 13.17
C GLN A 94 -12.43 15.53 14.61
N LYS A 95 -11.11 15.43 14.82
CA LYS A 95 -10.53 15.32 16.17
C LYS A 95 -10.66 16.63 16.95
N GLU A 96 -10.53 17.77 16.29
CA GLU A 96 -10.72 19.09 16.92
C GLU A 96 -12.18 19.39 17.30
N MET A 97 -13.16 18.78 16.63
CA MET A 97 -14.59 18.94 16.97
C MET A 97 -15.11 17.98 18.07
N ALA A 98 -14.30 17.02 18.50
CA ALA A 98 -14.67 16.02 19.52
C ALA A 98 -14.05 16.28 20.91
N ALA A 99 -13.41 17.44 21.11
CA ALA A 99 -12.86 17.91 22.39
C ALA A 99 -13.74 19.05 22.95
#